data_AF-A0A1J5SYA3-F1
#
_entry.id   AF-A0A1J5SYA3-F1
#
_cell.length_a   1.000
_cell.length_b   1.000
_cell.length_c   1.000
_cell.angle_alpha   90.00
_cell.angle_beta   90.00
_cell.angle_gamma   90.00
#
_symmetry.space_group_name_H-M   'P 1'
#
loop_
_entity.id
_entity.type
_entity.pdbx_description
1 polymer ?
#
loop_
_entity_poly.entity_id
_entity_poly.type
_entity_poly.pdbx_seq_one_letter_code
_entity_poly.pdbx_strand_id
1 'polypeptide(L)'
;MDAGAEAAGYDRDPNRMCTMSSPLSIVPSASSGRGAASDVSRWYRVFSVVLTILLLVSATHQARASDRLVTGRVLSIAEVRQMIRAQTFVGDDAYAVLESGSLHELQHLFETELAREGVSTRRDSEAMTDAFVATAQMAFVVRNWSSRTQAKAVAVGEVWLQSPDRHRRAVVVAITERGVIYWDPETACELKGGSIARSTPTLCRI
;
A
#
# COMPACT_ATOMS: atom_id res chain seq x y z
N MET A 1 -66.80 19.70 13.49
CA MET A 1 -65.60 20.48 13.18
C MET A 1 -64.51 19.47 12.85
N ASP A 2 -64.34 19.25 11.54
CA ASP A 2 -63.10 19.07 10.75
C ASP A 2 -61.94 18.31 11.40
N ALA A 3 -61.58 17.13 10.86
CA ALA A 3 -60.55 16.87 9.82
C ALA A 3 -59.35 16.18 10.52
N GLY A 4 -58.72 15.09 10.07
CA GLY A 4 -58.41 14.61 8.73
C GLY A 4 -56.87 14.44 8.67
N ALA A 5 -56.35 13.21 8.61
CA ALA A 5 -54.99 12.85 8.15
C ALA A 5 -54.83 11.32 8.22
N GLU A 6 -55.10 10.59 7.15
CA GLU A 6 -54.14 10.13 6.13
C GLU A 6 -53.25 8.98 6.59
N ALA A 7 -53.64 7.79 6.13
CA ALA A 7 -52.92 6.54 6.23
C ALA A 7 -52.04 6.36 4.98
N ALA A 8 -50.76 6.08 5.16
CA ALA A 8 -49.89 5.54 4.11
C ALA A 8 -49.63 4.07 4.42
N GLY A 9 -50.29 3.20 3.66
CA GLY A 9 -50.11 1.75 3.70
C GLY A 9 -48.77 1.34 3.09
N TYR A 10 -48.05 0.47 3.79
CA TYR A 10 -46.88 -0.22 3.27
C TYR A 10 -47.32 -1.64 2.89
N ASP A 11 -47.49 -1.86 1.59
CA ASP A 11 -47.89 -3.14 1.00
C ASP A 11 -46.71 -4.12 1.06
N ARG A 12 -46.82 -5.16 1.90
CA ARG A 12 -45.86 -6.27 1.96
C ARG A 12 -46.38 -7.37 1.05
N ASP A 13 -45.75 -7.53 -0.11
CA ASP A 13 -45.94 -8.71 -0.95
C ASP A 13 -45.21 -9.92 -0.34
N PRO A 14 -45.92 -10.98 0.11
CA PRO A 14 -45.30 -12.14 0.74
C PRO A 14 -44.84 -13.22 -0.26
N ASN A 15 -44.91 -12.98 -1.58
CA ASN A 15 -44.66 -14.02 -2.60
C ASN A 15 -43.39 -13.82 -3.45
N ARG A 16 -42.30 -13.26 -2.90
CA ARG A 16 -41.01 -13.26 -3.61
C ARG A 16 -40.24 -14.57 -3.37
N MET A 17 -40.62 -15.58 -4.14
CA MET A 17 -39.97 -16.89 -4.22
C MET A 17 -38.49 -16.78 -4.61
N CYS A 18 -37.66 -17.57 -3.93
CA CYS A 18 -36.28 -17.85 -4.27
C CYS A 18 -36.19 -18.63 -5.59
N THR A 19 -35.52 -18.06 -6.59
CA THR A 19 -35.01 -18.82 -7.74
C THR A 19 -33.51 -18.99 -7.61
N MET A 20 -33.08 -20.25 -7.59
CA MET A 20 -31.69 -20.69 -7.61
C MET A 20 -31.02 -20.51 -8.97
N SER A 21 -29.69 -20.34 -8.91
CA SER A 21 -28.68 -20.80 -9.86
C SER A 21 -28.56 -20.15 -11.25
N SER A 22 -27.43 -19.45 -11.45
CA SER A 22 -26.65 -19.52 -12.69
C SER A 22 -25.16 -19.27 -12.40
N PRO A 23 -24.24 -19.94 -13.11
CA PRO A 23 -22.80 -19.91 -12.84
C PRO A 23 -22.13 -18.61 -13.31
N LEU A 24 -21.09 -18.21 -12.59
CA LEU A 24 -20.17 -17.12 -12.95
C LEU A 24 -19.47 -17.43 -14.28
N SER A 25 -19.68 -16.56 -15.27
CA SER A 25 -18.92 -16.54 -16.53
C SER A 25 -17.81 -15.50 -16.45
N ILE A 26 -16.59 -15.92 -16.78
CA ILE A 26 -15.42 -15.06 -16.99
C ILE A 26 -15.53 -14.43 -18.39
N VAL A 27 -15.46 -13.09 -18.46
CA VAL A 27 -15.36 -12.34 -19.72
C VAL A 27 -13.99 -11.67 -19.77
N PRO A 28 -13.12 -12.02 -20.76
CA PRO A 28 -11.92 -11.24 -21.03
C PRO A 28 -12.25 -10.02 -21.90
N SER A 29 -11.79 -8.84 -21.47
CA SER A 29 -11.88 -7.61 -22.26
C SER A 29 -10.67 -7.51 -23.20
N ALA A 30 -10.93 -7.33 -24.49
CA ALA A 30 -9.92 -7.16 -25.54
C ALA A 30 -10.19 -5.93 -26.43
N SER A 31 -9.11 -5.47 -27.07
CA SER A 31 -8.99 -4.48 -28.15
C SER A 31 -8.98 -2.99 -27.71
N SER A 32 -8.35 -2.03 -28.40
CA SER A 32 -7.38 -1.94 -29.50
C SER A 32 -7.25 -0.42 -29.80
N GLY A 33 -6.05 0.12 -30.03
CA GLY A 33 -5.93 1.47 -30.61
C GLY A 33 -4.49 1.93 -30.86
N ARG A 34 -4.05 1.90 -32.13
CA ARG A 34 -2.83 2.53 -32.63
C ARG A 34 -3.07 4.02 -32.93
N GLY A 35 -2.08 4.87 -32.62
CA GLY A 35 -1.98 6.23 -33.15
C GLY A 35 -0.52 6.71 -33.07
N ALA A 36 0.14 6.82 -34.23
CA ALA A 36 1.50 7.31 -34.36
C ALA A 36 1.50 8.81 -34.65
N ALA A 37 2.02 9.62 -33.72
CA ALA A 37 2.51 10.98 -33.97
C ALA A 37 3.33 11.47 -32.75
N SER A 38 4.42 12.20 -33.03
CA SER A 38 5.21 13.09 -32.14
C SER A 38 6.50 12.56 -31.46
N ASP A 39 7.54 12.34 -32.28
CA ASP A 39 8.89 11.91 -31.87
C ASP A 39 9.81 13.05 -31.33
N VAL A 40 9.30 14.28 -31.17
CA VAL A 40 10.07 15.41 -30.59
C VAL A 40 9.85 15.55 -29.07
N SER A 41 8.76 14.98 -28.53
CA SER A 41 8.45 15.01 -27.09
C SER A 41 9.31 14.04 -26.26
N ARG A 42 9.97 13.09 -26.93
CA ARG A 42 10.70 12.00 -26.30
C ARG A 42 12.03 12.45 -25.68
N TRP A 43 12.71 13.40 -26.30
CA TRP A 43 14.00 13.92 -25.80
C TRP A 43 13.84 14.93 -24.66
N TYR A 44 12.73 15.70 -24.62
CA TYR A 44 12.45 16.65 -23.52
C TYR A 44 11.99 15.98 -22.22
N ARG A 45 11.30 14.83 -22.28
CA ARG A 45 10.94 14.07 -21.05
C ARG A 45 12.17 13.48 -20.38
N VAL A 46 13.15 13.03 -21.15
CA VAL A 46 14.41 12.48 -20.60
C VAL A 46 15.25 13.60 -19.98
N PHE A 47 15.38 14.76 -20.63
CA PHE A 47 16.11 15.92 -20.08
C PHE A 47 15.45 16.47 -18.80
N SER A 48 14.12 16.48 -18.70
CA SER A 48 13.40 16.91 -17.50
C SER A 48 13.59 15.92 -16.33
N VAL A 49 13.54 14.62 -16.59
CA VAL A 49 13.72 13.61 -15.54
C VAL A 49 15.15 13.63 -15.00
N VAL A 50 16.16 13.78 -15.86
CA VAL A 50 17.57 13.84 -15.42
C VAL A 50 17.87 15.13 -14.64
N LEU A 51 17.29 16.27 -15.02
CA LEU A 51 17.45 17.53 -14.29
C LEU A 51 16.71 17.53 -12.94
N THR A 52 15.54 16.89 -12.85
CA THR A 52 14.86 16.64 -11.57
C THR A 52 15.68 15.71 -10.67
N ILE A 53 16.29 14.66 -11.23
CA ILE A 53 17.21 13.76 -10.50
C ILE A 53 18.43 14.54 -9.96
N LEU A 54 19.01 15.45 -10.74
CA LEU A 54 20.17 16.27 -10.32
C LEU A 54 19.86 17.29 -9.22
N LEU A 55 18.64 17.83 -9.17
CA LEU A 55 18.22 18.74 -8.10
C LEU A 55 17.77 18.01 -6.82
N LEU A 56 17.26 16.78 -6.95
CA LEU A 56 17.02 15.88 -5.82
C LEU A 56 18.32 15.46 -5.11
N VAL A 57 19.42 15.32 -5.84
CA VAL A 57 20.73 14.99 -5.24
C VAL A 57 21.27 16.14 -4.35
N SER A 58 20.99 17.41 -4.64
CA SER A 58 21.45 18.51 -3.77
C SER A 58 20.71 18.61 -2.42
N ALA A 59 19.53 18.01 -2.29
CA ALA A 59 18.83 17.87 -1.00
C ALA A 59 19.40 16.73 -0.13
N THR A 60 20.29 15.89 -0.67
CA THR A 60 20.82 14.70 0.03
C THR A 60 21.89 15.00 1.09
N HIS A 61 22.29 16.26 1.29
CA HIS A 61 23.40 16.59 2.18
C HIS A 61 23.04 16.93 3.64
N GLN A 62 21.75 17.07 4.00
CA GLN A 62 21.35 17.67 5.29
C GLN A 62 20.65 16.73 6.29
N ALA A 63 20.48 15.44 6.01
CA ALA A 63 19.69 14.51 6.86
C ALA A 63 20.49 13.32 7.45
N ARG A 64 21.80 13.43 7.64
CA ARG A 64 22.68 12.32 8.10
C ARG A 64 22.45 11.80 9.53
N ALA A 65 21.42 12.23 10.25
CA ALA A 65 21.22 11.87 11.67
C ALA A 65 19.98 10.99 11.96
N SER A 66 19.22 10.57 10.95
CA SER A 66 18.15 9.54 11.11
C SER A 66 18.03 8.64 9.87
N ASP A 67 19.15 8.43 9.18
CA ASP A 67 19.19 8.08 7.75
C ASP A 67 19.11 6.56 7.46
N ARG A 68 18.93 5.72 8.49
CA ARG A 68 18.93 4.27 8.31
C ARG A 68 17.52 3.73 8.12
N LEU A 69 17.13 3.59 6.86
CA LEU A 69 15.92 2.87 6.48
C LEU A 69 15.99 1.37 6.84
N VAL A 70 17.19 0.80 6.74
CA VAL A 70 17.45 -0.65 6.85
C VAL A 70 18.59 -0.93 7.83
N THR A 71 18.50 -2.08 8.49
CA THR A 71 19.46 -2.54 9.52
C THR A 71 20.81 -2.99 8.96
N GLY A 72 20.88 -3.22 7.64
CA GLY A 72 22.00 -3.89 6.96
C GLY A 72 21.91 -5.41 6.92
N ARG A 73 20.96 -6.02 7.66
CA ARG A 73 20.65 -7.45 7.51
C ARG A 73 19.89 -7.70 6.21
N VAL A 74 20.25 -8.76 5.51
CA VAL A 74 19.62 -9.20 4.27
C VAL A 74 19.03 -10.59 4.49
N LEU A 75 17.81 -10.81 4.01
CA LEU A 75 17.11 -12.09 4.02
C LEU A 75 16.97 -12.63 2.61
N SER A 76 17.17 -13.93 2.44
CA SER A 76 16.79 -14.64 1.23
C SER A 76 15.27 -14.74 1.11
N ILE A 77 14.76 -14.93 -0.11
CA ILE A 77 13.33 -15.20 -0.35
C ILE A 77 12.82 -16.42 0.46
N ALA A 78 13.66 -17.42 0.71
CA ALA A 78 13.29 -18.58 1.50
C ALA A 78 13.04 -18.22 2.98
N GLU A 79 13.91 -17.40 3.57
CA GLU A 79 13.74 -16.89 4.93
C GLU A 79 12.50 -16.00 5.05
N VAL A 80 12.28 -15.10 4.08
CA VAL A 80 11.09 -14.26 4.03
C VAL A 80 9.81 -15.10 4.01
N ARG A 81 9.76 -16.15 3.17
CA ARG A 81 8.61 -17.08 3.10
C ARG A 81 8.40 -17.91 4.37
N GLN A 82 9.46 -18.18 5.12
CA GLN A 82 9.35 -18.84 6.42
C GLN A 82 8.75 -17.92 7.48
N MET A 83 9.08 -16.62 7.42
CA MET A 83 8.56 -15.62 8.35
C MET A 83 7.12 -15.21 8.01
N ILE A 84 6.80 -15.08 6.72
CA ILE A 84 5.50 -14.63 6.23
C ILE A 84 5.00 -15.66 5.21
N ARG A 85 3.93 -16.40 5.60
CA ARG A 85 3.33 -17.43 4.74
C ARG A 85 2.56 -16.88 3.56
N ALA A 86 2.22 -15.59 3.58
CA ALA A 86 1.52 -14.93 2.50
C ALA A 86 2.49 -14.71 1.31
N GLN A 87 2.00 -14.86 0.08
CA GLN A 87 2.80 -14.74 -1.15
C GLN A 87 3.02 -13.28 -1.57
N THR A 88 3.48 -12.45 -0.64
CA THR A 88 3.41 -10.99 -0.75
C THR A 88 4.72 -10.36 -1.20
N PHE A 89 5.77 -11.17 -1.25
CA PHE A 89 7.10 -10.81 -1.72
C PHE A 89 7.32 -11.51 -3.05
N VAL A 90 7.34 -10.73 -4.12
CA VAL A 90 7.46 -11.23 -5.48
C VAL A 90 8.69 -10.63 -6.13
N GLY A 91 9.52 -11.47 -6.74
CA GLY A 91 10.47 -11.04 -7.78
C GLY A 91 11.93 -10.90 -7.37
N ASP A 92 12.26 -10.83 -6.08
CA ASP A 92 13.65 -10.63 -5.64
C ASP A 92 14.20 -11.82 -4.85
N ASP A 93 15.50 -12.08 -5.04
CA ASP A 93 16.21 -13.14 -4.33
C ASP A 93 16.60 -12.74 -2.90
N ALA A 94 16.72 -11.44 -2.64
CA ALA A 94 17.29 -10.88 -1.41
C ALA A 94 16.61 -9.57 -0.98
N TYR A 95 16.14 -9.52 0.28
CA TYR A 95 15.39 -8.42 0.88
C TYR A 95 16.12 -7.81 2.07
N ALA A 96 16.19 -6.49 2.15
CA ALA A 96 16.76 -5.76 3.30
C ALA A 96 15.76 -5.68 4.46
N VAL A 97 16.21 -6.00 5.67
CA VAL A 97 15.42 -5.87 6.91
C VAL A 97 15.35 -4.40 7.32
N LEU A 98 14.15 -3.87 7.53
CA LEU A 98 13.94 -2.48 7.94
C LEU A 98 14.37 -2.26 9.38
N GLU A 99 14.77 -1.03 9.71
CA GLU A 99 14.76 -0.56 11.09
C GLU A 99 13.31 -0.26 11.51
N SER A 100 12.86 -0.68 12.70
CA SER A 100 11.45 -0.52 13.10
C SER A 100 11.01 0.94 13.20
N GLY A 101 11.93 1.85 13.52
CA GLY A 101 11.68 3.29 13.53
C GLY A 101 11.43 3.90 12.15
N SER A 102 11.87 3.24 11.07
CA SER A 102 11.78 3.78 9.71
C SER A 102 10.37 3.69 9.12
N LEU A 103 9.46 2.89 9.69
CA LEU A 103 8.06 2.80 9.24
C LEU A 103 7.32 4.14 9.36
N HIS A 104 7.58 4.92 10.41
CA HIS A 104 7.00 6.26 10.54
C HIS A 104 7.59 7.25 9.55
N GLU A 105 8.89 7.15 9.24
CA GLU A 105 9.53 7.97 8.22
C GLU A 105 8.95 7.65 6.82
N LEU A 106 8.78 6.36 6.52
CA LEU A 106 8.12 5.90 5.30
C LEU A 106 6.66 6.39 5.23
N GLN A 107 5.93 6.38 6.34
CA GLN A 107 4.58 6.94 6.42
C GLN A 107 4.58 8.43 6.08
N HIS A 108 5.50 9.21 6.66
CA HIS A 108 5.59 10.64 6.37
C HIS A 108 5.90 10.90 4.87
N LEU A 109 6.82 10.13 4.29
CA LEU A 109 7.13 10.20 2.87
C LEU A 109 5.90 9.84 2.01
N PHE A 110 5.20 8.76 2.36
CA PHE A 110 3.98 8.32 1.69
C PHE A 110 2.89 9.39 1.72
N GLU A 111 2.60 9.97 2.88
CA GLU A 111 1.61 11.05 3.03
C GLU A 111 2.00 12.31 2.25
N THR A 112 3.30 12.64 2.22
CA THR A 112 3.82 13.76 1.43
C THR A 112 3.58 13.56 -0.06
N GLU A 113 3.83 12.35 -0.57
CA GLU A 113 3.58 12.02 -1.98
C GLU A 113 2.09 12.02 -2.32
N LEU A 114 1.22 11.47 -1.46
CA LEU A 114 -0.22 11.53 -1.68
C LEU A 114 -0.74 12.96 -1.69
N ALA A 115 -0.27 13.80 -0.77
CA ALA A 115 -0.64 15.21 -0.72
C ALA A 115 -0.17 15.96 -1.98
N ARG A 116 1.04 15.65 -2.47
CA ARG A 116 1.60 16.21 -3.71
C ARG A 116 0.73 15.89 -4.93
N GLU A 117 0.16 14.70 -4.98
CA GLU A 117 -0.71 14.23 -6.07
C GLU A 117 -2.20 14.58 -5.85
N GLY A 118 -2.56 15.22 -4.73
CA GLY A 118 -3.95 15.58 -4.40
C GLY A 118 -4.84 14.37 -4.09
N VAL A 119 -4.26 13.23 -3.71
CA VAL A 119 -4.98 11.98 -3.42
C VAL A 119 -5.44 11.96 -1.96
N SER A 120 -6.72 11.69 -1.74
CA SER A 120 -7.26 11.52 -0.39
C SER A 120 -7.08 10.09 0.12
N THR A 121 -6.67 9.92 1.38
CA THR A 121 -6.42 8.62 2.02
C THR A 121 -7.67 7.77 2.34
N ARG A 122 -8.87 8.20 1.89
CA ARG A 122 -10.14 7.83 2.55
C ARG A 122 -10.96 6.74 1.88
N ARG A 123 -10.51 6.13 0.78
CA ARG A 123 -11.44 5.32 -0.04
C ARG A 123 -10.99 3.94 -0.51
N ASP A 124 -9.73 3.57 -0.39
CA ASP A 124 -9.28 2.28 -0.91
C ASP A 124 -8.05 1.74 -0.15
N SER A 125 -8.27 0.82 0.78
CA SER A 125 -7.18 0.24 1.59
C SER A 125 -6.16 -0.53 0.74
N GLU A 126 -6.60 -1.10 -0.39
CA GLU A 126 -5.72 -1.81 -1.33
C GLU A 126 -4.79 -0.82 -2.01
N ALA A 127 -5.35 0.19 -2.67
CA ALA A 127 -4.55 1.23 -3.33
C ALA A 127 -3.60 1.97 -2.37
N MET A 128 -4.03 2.20 -1.13
CA MET A 128 -3.19 2.81 -0.08
C MET A 128 -2.02 1.91 0.32
N THR A 129 -2.26 0.61 0.45
CA THR A 129 -1.22 -0.35 0.80
C THR A 129 -0.22 -0.51 -0.34
N ASP A 130 -0.69 -0.63 -1.58
CA ASP A 130 0.15 -0.71 -2.78
C ASP A 130 1.04 0.52 -2.93
N ALA A 131 0.45 1.70 -2.77
CA ALA A 131 1.18 2.96 -2.86
C ALA A 131 2.24 3.07 -1.75
N PHE A 132 1.93 2.66 -0.51
CA PHE A 132 2.92 2.61 0.57
C PHE A 132 4.08 1.66 0.25
N VAL A 133 3.79 0.44 -0.23
CA VAL A 133 4.81 -0.54 -0.62
C VAL A 133 5.70 0.05 -1.71
N ALA A 134 5.12 0.67 -2.74
CA ALA A 134 5.86 1.33 -3.81
C ALA A 134 6.75 2.47 -3.29
N THR A 135 6.24 3.31 -2.38
CA THR A 135 7.01 4.36 -1.71
C THR A 135 8.20 3.77 -0.96
N ALA A 136 8.01 2.68 -0.20
CA ALA A 136 9.07 2.03 0.54
C ALA A 136 10.17 1.46 -0.38
N GLN A 137 9.78 0.81 -1.48
CA GLN A 137 10.74 0.29 -2.46
C GLN A 137 11.52 1.42 -3.14
N MET A 138 10.84 2.50 -3.54
CA MET A 138 11.49 3.65 -4.16
C MET A 138 12.47 4.33 -3.19
N ALA A 139 12.06 4.54 -1.94
CA ALA A 139 12.92 5.10 -0.90
C ALA A 139 14.17 4.25 -0.68
N PHE A 140 14.02 2.91 -0.66
CA PHE A 140 15.14 1.99 -0.56
C PHE A 140 16.12 2.15 -1.73
N VAL A 141 15.63 2.13 -2.97
CA VAL A 141 16.45 2.26 -4.18
C VAL A 141 17.22 3.58 -4.20
N VAL A 142 16.55 4.70 -3.88
CA VAL A 142 17.18 6.02 -3.86
C VAL A 142 18.28 6.10 -2.81
N ARG A 143 18.02 5.62 -1.58
CA ARG A 143 19.00 5.66 -0.48
C ARG A 143 20.16 4.68 -0.65
N ASN A 144 19.93 3.57 -1.36
CA ASN A 144 20.91 2.51 -1.53
C ASN A 144 21.51 2.45 -2.95
N TRP A 145 21.27 3.46 -3.79
CA TRP A 145 21.75 3.48 -5.18
C TRP A 145 23.27 3.26 -5.30
N SER A 146 24.05 3.81 -4.37
CA SER A 146 25.51 3.65 -4.29
C SER A 146 25.98 2.58 -3.29
N SER A 147 25.04 1.91 -2.63
CA SER A 147 25.34 0.89 -1.63
C SER A 147 25.85 -0.39 -2.29
N ARG A 148 26.74 -1.10 -1.60
CA ARG A 148 27.17 -2.46 -1.97
C ARG A 148 26.28 -3.56 -1.37
N THR A 149 25.10 -3.19 -0.87
CA THR A 149 24.15 -4.15 -0.31
C THR A 149 23.76 -5.20 -1.36
N GLN A 150 23.63 -6.46 -0.93
CA GLN A 150 23.16 -7.54 -1.78
C GLN A 150 21.64 -7.52 -1.97
N ALA A 151 20.91 -6.84 -1.07
CA ALA A 151 19.46 -6.71 -1.16
C ALA A 151 19.04 -5.92 -2.41
N LYS A 152 17.99 -6.41 -3.08
CA LYS A 152 17.40 -5.77 -4.26
C LYS A 152 16.17 -4.95 -3.93
N ALA A 153 15.47 -5.35 -2.87
CA ALA A 153 14.29 -4.70 -2.34
C ALA A 153 14.35 -4.60 -0.82
N VAL A 154 13.48 -3.77 -0.26
CA VAL A 154 13.22 -3.76 1.19
C VAL A 154 12.15 -4.81 1.52
N ALA A 155 12.24 -5.44 2.70
CA ALA A 155 11.31 -6.47 3.17
C ALA A 155 9.95 -5.89 3.60
N VAL A 156 9.27 -5.20 2.69
CA VAL A 156 7.89 -4.68 2.80
C VAL A 156 7.03 -5.32 1.71
N GLY A 157 5.81 -5.73 2.07
CA GLY A 157 4.80 -6.22 1.12
C GLY A 157 3.38 -5.94 1.59
N GLU A 158 2.40 -6.37 0.80
CA GLU A 158 0.97 -6.20 1.06
C GLU A 158 0.37 -7.50 1.57
N VAL A 159 -0.40 -7.50 2.66
CA VAL A 159 -1.17 -8.68 3.13
C VAL A 159 -2.64 -8.35 3.31
N TRP A 160 -3.50 -9.32 3.01
CA TRP A 160 -4.94 -9.23 3.28
C TRP A 160 -5.28 -9.81 4.65
N LEU A 161 -5.81 -8.97 5.53
CA LEU A 161 -6.37 -9.39 6.80
C LEU A 161 -7.89 -9.53 6.70
N GLN A 162 -8.44 -10.58 7.31
CA GLN A 162 -9.88 -10.78 7.41
C GLN A 162 -10.33 -10.60 8.86
N SER A 163 -11.26 -9.66 9.08
CA SER A 163 -11.92 -9.50 10.39
C SER A 163 -12.95 -10.61 10.64
N PRO A 164 -13.39 -10.83 11.90
CA PRO A 164 -14.45 -11.79 12.21
C PRO A 164 -15.77 -11.50 11.49
N ASP A 165 -16.05 -10.22 11.24
CA ASP A 165 -17.22 -9.74 10.50
C ASP A 165 -17.08 -9.92 8.98
N ARG A 166 -16.07 -10.69 8.54
CA ARG A 166 -15.72 -11.00 7.15
C ARG A 166 -15.29 -9.80 6.32
N HIS A 167 -15.07 -8.63 6.92
CA HIS A 167 -14.45 -7.51 6.22
C HIS A 167 -12.98 -7.84 5.93
N ARG A 168 -12.56 -7.62 4.69
CA ARG A 168 -11.18 -7.77 4.27
C ARG A 168 -10.55 -6.39 4.18
N ARG A 169 -9.30 -6.29 4.63
CA ARG A 169 -8.51 -5.06 4.59
C ARG A 169 -7.09 -5.41 4.15
N ALA A 170 -6.60 -4.71 3.14
CA ALA A 170 -5.19 -4.75 2.79
C ALA A 170 -4.40 -3.92 3.81
N VAL A 171 -3.27 -4.45 4.27
CA VAL A 171 -2.35 -3.76 5.17
C VAL A 171 -0.92 -4.08 4.75
N VAL A 172 0.02 -3.27 5.20
CA VAL A 172 1.44 -3.48 4.94
C VAL A 172 1.96 -4.54 5.92
N VAL A 173 2.79 -5.46 5.42
CA VAL A 173 3.63 -6.32 6.25
C VAL A 173 5.09 -5.93 6.05
N ALA A 174 5.82 -5.73 7.14
CA ALA A 174 7.23 -5.38 7.13
C ALA A 174 8.04 -6.35 8.01
N ILE A 175 9.20 -6.79 7.53
CA ILE A 175 10.17 -7.52 8.35
C ILE A 175 11.19 -6.53 8.90
N THR A 176 11.20 -6.39 10.22
CA THR A 176 12.09 -5.48 10.95
C THR A 176 13.05 -6.27 11.86
N GLU A 177 13.99 -5.59 12.52
CA GLU A 177 14.81 -6.17 13.58
C GLU A 177 13.98 -6.74 14.75
N ARG A 178 12.75 -6.25 14.94
CA ARG A 178 11.81 -6.75 15.98
C ARG A 178 10.98 -7.95 15.52
N GLY A 179 11.13 -8.36 14.26
CA GLY A 179 10.30 -9.39 13.62
C GLY A 179 9.28 -8.82 12.64
N VAL A 180 8.21 -9.58 12.41
CA VAL A 180 7.14 -9.22 11.46
C VAL A 180 6.21 -8.20 12.10
N ILE A 181 6.06 -7.05 11.45
CA ILE A 181 5.16 -5.96 11.83
C ILE A 181 4.07 -5.85 10.78
N TYR A 182 2.82 -5.68 11.22
CA TYR A 182 1.70 -5.31 10.36
C TYR A 182 1.42 -3.82 10.55
N TRP A 183 1.38 -3.07 9.46
CA TRP A 183 1.29 -1.62 9.45
C TRP A 183 0.08 -1.18 8.63
N ASP A 184 -0.74 -0.31 9.20
CA ASP A 184 -1.91 0.25 8.54
C ASP A 184 -1.58 1.66 8.01
N PRO A 185 -1.43 1.83 6.69
CA PRO A 185 -1.02 3.11 6.11
C PRO A 185 -2.11 4.19 6.18
N GLU A 186 -3.39 3.82 6.40
CA GLU A 186 -4.46 4.81 6.57
C GLU A 186 -4.43 5.46 7.96
N THR A 187 -4.04 4.68 8.97
CA THR A 187 -4.04 5.12 10.37
C THR A 187 -2.65 5.44 10.90
N ALA A 188 -1.59 5.09 10.16
CA ALA A 188 -0.21 5.18 10.64
C ALA A 188 0.00 4.40 11.96
N CYS A 189 -0.62 3.22 12.05
CA CYS A 189 -0.58 2.35 13.22
C CYS A 189 0.07 1.01 12.94
N GLU A 190 0.80 0.50 13.92
CA GLU A 190 1.13 -0.93 14.00
C GLU A 190 -0.08 -1.73 14.52
N LEU A 191 -0.44 -2.79 13.79
CA LEU A 191 -1.50 -3.71 14.17
C LEU A 191 -0.93 -4.85 15.02
N LYS A 192 -1.39 -4.97 16.27
CA LYS A 192 -0.99 -6.05 17.17
C LYS A 192 -1.72 -7.35 16.83
N GLY A 193 -0.94 -8.42 16.63
CA GLY A 193 -1.44 -9.78 16.40
C GLY A 193 -2.31 -10.26 17.57
N GLY A 194 -3.63 -10.13 17.42
CA GLY A 194 -4.62 -10.45 18.44
C GLY A 194 -5.91 -9.63 18.33
N SER A 195 -5.89 -8.46 17.69
CA SER A 195 -7.06 -7.58 17.59
C SER A 195 -7.22 -6.97 16.19
N ILE A 196 -7.32 -7.81 15.15
CA ILE A 196 -7.84 -7.38 13.84
C ILE A 196 -9.36 -7.14 13.92
N ALA A 197 -10.02 -7.68 14.95
CA ALA A 197 -11.46 -7.72 15.08
C ALA A 197 -12.14 -6.42 15.50
N ARG A 198 -11.45 -5.56 16.27
CA ARG A 198 -12.06 -4.40 16.92
C ARG A 198 -11.07 -3.28 17.16
N SER A 199 -10.21 -2.97 16.19
CA SER A 199 -9.49 -1.69 16.22
C SER A 199 -10.48 -0.55 15.96
N THR A 200 -11.33 -0.25 16.94
CA THR A 200 -11.62 1.16 17.24
C THR A 200 -10.24 1.80 17.37
N PRO A 201 -9.93 2.89 16.65
CA PRO A 201 -8.59 3.50 16.63
C PRO A 201 -8.26 3.95 18.05
N THR A 202 -7.68 3.03 18.83
CA THR A 202 -7.26 3.27 20.19
C THR A 202 -5.83 3.75 20.06
N LEU A 203 -5.72 5.00 19.58
CA LEU A 203 -4.50 5.79 19.50
C LEU A 203 -3.38 5.18 18.63
N CYS A 204 -3.43 5.41 17.32
CA CYS A 204 -2.26 5.98 16.68
C CYS A 204 -2.66 6.95 15.56
N ARG A 205 -2.27 8.18 15.81
CA ARG A 205 -1.56 9.12 14.95
C ARG A 205 -0.52 9.70 15.92
N ILE A 206 0.76 9.70 15.57
CA ILE A 206 1.78 10.33 16.42
C ILE A 206 1.55 11.83 16.46
#